data_AF-A0A1W9THM3-F1
#
_entry.id   AF-A0A1W9THM3-F1
#
_cell.length_a   1.000
_cell.length_b   1.000
_cell.length_c   1.000
_cell.angle_alpha   90.00
_cell.angle_beta   90.00
_cell.angle_gamma   90.00
#
_symmetry.space_group_name_H-M   'P 1'
#
loop_
_entity.id
_entity.type
_entity.pdbx_description
1 polymer ?
#
loop_
_entity_poly.entity_id
_entity_poly.type
_entity_poly.pdbx_seq_one_letter_code
_entity_poly.pdbx_strand_id
1 'polypeptide(L)'
;MEILAINNLYGKYFKIVFLGNKIIGILENMADMCELMAKNNIDLLSYPNSINPYQFEDLFEISQNMLGESMKLFSSITENNSVFSVKEAIKLAEWICKTDTQVDSLYHAFKRNLMSKTNKDNFRSIMANIEILSNLEKFSDLT
;
A
#
# COMPACT_ATOMS: atom_id res chain seq x y z
N MET A 1 17.79 19.09 -13.04
CA MET A 1 17.64 20.50 -12.63
C MET A 1 17.39 21.44 -13.81
N GLU A 2 17.77 21.10 -15.04
CA GLU A 2 17.51 21.92 -16.25
C GLU A 2 16.01 22.14 -16.55
N ILE A 3 15.15 21.13 -16.36
CA ILE A 3 13.69 21.25 -16.61
C ILE A 3 13.03 22.35 -15.73
N LEU A 4 13.55 22.58 -14.52
CA LEU A 4 13.01 23.55 -13.56
C LEU A 4 13.31 24.99 -13.97
N ALA A 5 14.49 25.22 -14.54
CA ALA A 5 14.94 26.53 -15.03
C ALA A 5 14.26 26.90 -16.36
N ILE A 6 13.97 25.92 -17.22
CA ILE A 6 13.34 26.14 -18.53
C ILE A 6 11.86 26.54 -18.41
N ASN A 7 11.15 26.04 -17.38
CA ASN A 7 9.71 26.23 -17.22
C ASN A 7 9.28 27.31 -16.20
N ASN A 8 10.23 28.06 -15.62
CA ASN A 8 9.94 29.14 -14.65
C ASN A 8 9.01 28.70 -13.49
N LEU A 9 9.18 27.45 -13.03
CA LEU A 9 8.34 26.86 -11.99
C LEU A 9 8.77 27.37 -10.61
N TYR A 10 7.98 28.26 -10.01
CA TYR A 10 8.18 28.76 -8.64
C TYR A 10 6.99 28.44 -7.74
N GLY A 11 7.20 28.49 -6.42
CA GLY A 11 6.14 28.38 -5.43
C GLY A 11 5.37 27.05 -5.49
N LYS A 12 4.05 27.11 -5.68
CA LYS A 12 3.17 25.93 -5.65
C LYS A 12 3.47 24.94 -6.78
N TYR A 13 3.73 25.41 -8.00
CA TYR A 13 3.94 24.54 -9.16
C TYR A 13 5.23 23.72 -9.04
N PHE A 14 6.29 24.30 -8.49
CA PHE A 14 7.52 23.58 -8.17
C PHE A 14 7.27 22.44 -7.17
N LYS A 15 6.51 22.70 -6.11
CA LYS A 15 6.14 21.68 -5.10
C LYS A 15 5.35 20.53 -5.72
N ILE A 16 4.43 20.82 -6.64
CA ILE A 16 3.63 19.81 -7.36
C ILE A 16 4.54 18.92 -8.21
N VAL A 17 5.49 19.48 -8.96
CA VAL A 17 6.43 18.70 -9.77
C VAL A 17 7.31 17.78 -8.91
N PHE A 18 7.81 18.28 -7.77
CA PHE A 18 8.56 17.44 -6.83
C PHE A 18 7.70 16.33 -6.22
N LEU A 19 6.45 16.64 -5.85
CA LEU A 19 5.51 15.66 -5.33
C LEU A 19 5.21 14.57 -6.37
N GLY A 20 4.97 14.95 -7.63
CA GLY A 20 4.77 14.01 -8.73
C GLY A 20 5.95 13.07 -8.94
N ASN A 21 7.18 13.60 -8.97
CA ASN A 21 8.39 12.76 -9.07
C ASN A 21 8.53 11.79 -7.89
N LYS A 22 8.17 12.22 -6.67
CA LYS A 22 8.21 11.35 -5.49
C LYS A 22 7.19 10.23 -5.59
N ILE A 23 5.96 10.54 -6.01
CA ILE A 23 4.87 9.55 -6.14
C ILE A 23 5.19 8.51 -7.21
N ILE A 24 5.82 8.88 -8.32
CA ILE A 24 6.27 7.89 -9.32
C ILE A 24 7.15 6.82 -8.68
N GLY A 25 8.15 7.22 -7.89
CA GLY A 25 9.02 6.26 -7.20
C GLY A 25 8.29 5.42 -6.15
N ILE A 26 7.29 5.99 -5.47
CA ILE A 26 6.45 5.26 -4.53
C ILE A 26 5.63 4.19 -5.27
N LEU A 27 4.97 4.55 -6.36
CA LEU A 27 4.16 3.64 -7.16
C LEU A 27 4.99 2.50 -7.77
N GLU A 28 6.24 2.77 -8.18
CA GLU A 28 7.16 1.74 -8.64
C GLU A 28 7.46 0.72 -7.52
N ASN A 29 7.81 1.20 -6.33
CA ASN A 29 8.05 0.32 -5.18
C ASN A 29 6.79 -0.50 -4.81
N MET A 30 5.61 0.10 -4.91
CA MET A 30 4.34 -0.61 -4.69
C MET A 30 4.10 -1.69 -5.76
N ALA A 31 4.43 -1.41 -7.03
CA ALA A 31 4.34 -2.38 -8.12
C ALA A 31 5.31 -3.55 -7.93
N ASP A 32 6.55 -3.30 -7.50
CA ASP A 32 7.53 -4.34 -7.15
C ASP A 32 6.97 -5.26 -6.04
N MET A 33 6.30 -4.71 -5.05
CA MET A 33 5.64 -5.51 -4.00
C MET A 33 4.50 -6.37 -4.55
N CYS A 34 3.70 -5.85 -5.48
CA CYS A 34 2.69 -6.64 -6.17
C CYS A 34 3.31 -7.80 -6.96
N GLU A 35 4.45 -7.57 -7.62
CA GLU A 35 5.19 -8.63 -8.33
C GLU A 35 5.68 -9.72 -7.36
N LEU A 36 6.27 -9.33 -6.23
CA LEU A 36 6.73 -10.27 -5.20
C LEU A 36 5.57 -11.09 -4.62
N MET A 37 4.43 -10.45 -4.34
CA MET A 37 3.22 -11.16 -3.89
C MET A 37 2.71 -12.15 -4.94
N ALA A 38 2.72 -11.77 -6.22
CA ALA A 38 2.31 -12.66 -7.31
C ALA A 38 3.23 -13.89 -7.44
N LYS A 39 4.55 -13.70 -7.33
CA LYS A 39 5.53 -14.80 -7.30
C LYS A 39 5.27 -15.75 -6.13
N ASN A 40 5.09 -15.20 -4.93
CA ASN A 40 4.80 -16.00 -3.73
C ASN A 40 3.46 -16.75 -3.84
N ASN A 41 2.45 -16.16 -4.50
CA ASN A 41 1.18 -16.85 -4.79
C ASN A 41 1.36 -18.04 -5.74
N ILE A 42 2.22 -17.92 -6.75
CA ILE A 42 2.55 -19.05 -7.64
C ILE A 42 3.25 -20.15 -6.84
N ASP A 43 4.21 -19.79 -5.99
CA ASP A 43 4.92 -20.75 -5.14
C ASP A 43 3.96 -21.44 -4.16
N LEU A 44 2.95 -20.74 -3.64
CA LEU A 44 1.91 -21.32 -2.78
C LEU A 44 1.14 -22.47 -3.44
N LEU A 45 0.94 -22.43 -4.76
CA LEU A 45 0.26 -23.51 -5.49
C LEU A 45 1.04 -24.82 -5.46
N SER A 46 2.35 -24.77 -5.19
CA SER A 46 3.20 -25.95 -5.06
C SER A 46 3.16 -26.58 -3.66
N TYR A 47 2.57 -25.91 -2.67
CA TYR A 47 2.46 -26.39 -1.30
C TYR A 47 1.05 -26.94 -1.00
N PRO A 48 0.91 -27.84 0.00
CA PRO A 48 -0.39 -28.25 0.49
C PRO A 48 -1.18 -27.02 0.98
N ASN A 49 -2.39 -26.82 0.43
CA ASN A 49 -3.24 -25.69 0.80
C ASN A 49 -3.88 -25.95 2.17
N SER A 50 -3.21 -25.49 3.23
CA SER A 50 -3.70 -25.58 4.61
C SER A 50 -4.28 -24.26 5.14
N ILE A 51 -4.20 -23.19 4.35
CA ILE A 51 -4.64 -21.84 4.72
C ILE A 51 -5.78 -21.43 3.80
N ASN A 52 -6.82 -20.84 4.38
CA ASN A 52 -7.90 -20.24 3.60
C ASN A 52 -7.52 -18.79 3.26
N PRO A 53 -7.21 -18.46 1.98
CA PRO A 53 -6.79 -17.11 1.59
C PRO A 53 -7.88 -16.05 1.77
N TYR A 54 -9.16 -16.44 1.80
CA TYR A 54 -10.27 -15.52 2.08
C TYR A 54 -10.19 -14.90 3.48
N GLN A 55 -9.39 -15.47 4.38
CA GLN A 55 -9.17 -14.87 5.70
C GLN A 55 -8.41 -13.55 5.64
N PHE A 56 -7.80 -13.21 4.51
CA PHE A 56 -6.99 -12.00 4.34
C PHE A 56 -7.65 -10.96 3.43
N GLU A 57 -8.84 -11.24 2.89
CA GLU A 57 -9.54 -10.39 1.93
C GLU A 57 -9.75 -8.97 2.46
N ASP A 58 -10.15 -8.84 3.72
CA ASP A 58 -10.31 -7.56 4.40
C ASP A 58 -9.03 -6.71 4.35
N LEU A 59 -7.85 -7.33 4.54
CA LEU A 59 -6.58 -6.62 4.52
C LEU A 59 -6.27 -6.10 3.11
N PHE A 60 -6.54 -6.90 2.09
CA PHE A 60 -6.35 -6.49 0.69
C PHE A 60 -7.30 -5.36 0.30
N GLU A 61 -8.58 -5.48 0.64
CA GLU A 61 -9.60 -4.47 0.30
C GLU A 61 -9.30 -3.14 0.98
N ILE A 62 -8.94 -3.16 2.27
CA ILE A 62 -8.57 -1.95 3.02
C ILE A 62 -7.34 -1.29 2.39
N SER A 63 -6.30 -2.07 2.09
CA SER A 63 -5.05 -1.55 1.48
C SER A 63 -5.30 -0.92 0.12
N GLN A 64 -6.13 -1.57 -0.71
CA GLN A 64 -6.48 -1.05 -2.04
C GLN A 64 -7.32 0.24 -1.94
N ASN A 65 -8.29 0.28 -1.03
CA ASN A 65 -9.10 1.48 -0.79
C ASN A 65 -8.23 2.65 -0.30
N MET A 66 -7.24 2.36 0.56
CA MET A 66 -6.30 3.35 1.04
C MET A 66 -5.48 3.97 -0.10
N LEU A 67 -5.03 3.17 -1.07
CA LEU A 67 -4.38 3.69 -2.29
C LEU A 67 -5.33 4.56 -3.10
N GLY A 68 -6.57 4.13 -3.29
CA GLY A 68 -7.58 4.90 -4.02
C GLY A 68 -7.82 6.29 -3.43
N GLU A 69 -8.01 6.37 -2.11
CA GLU A 69 -8.20 7.65 -1.42
C GLU A 69 -6.94 8.52 -1.43
N SER A 70 -5.75 7.93 -1.36
CA SER A 70 -4.47 8.67 -1.43
C SER A 70 -4.22 9.26 -2.81
N MET A 71 -4.55 8.52 -3.88
CA MET A 71 -4.48 9.03 -5.25
C MET A 71 -5.51 10.13 -5.50
N LYS A 72 -6.70 10.02 -4.90
CA LYS A 72 -7.73 11.07 -4.95
C LYS A 72 -7.31 12.33 -4.20
N LEU A 73 -6.65 12.19 -3.05
CA LEU A 73 -6.05 13.31 -2.33
C LEU A 73 -4.97 13.98 -3.18
N PHE A 74 -4.10 13.20 -3.80
CA PHE A 74 -3.06 13.71 -4.69
C PHE A 74 -3.65 14.47 -5.89
N SER A 75 -4.62 13.88 -6.61
CA SER A 75 -5.31 14.52 -7.74
C SER A 75 -5.95 15.84 -7.31
N SER A 76 -6.59 15.88 -6.14
CA SER A 76 -7.19 17.11 -5.60
C SER A 76 -6.15 18.22 -5.38
N ILE A 77 -4.96 17.86 -4.90
CA ILE A 77 -3.84 18.80 -4.70
C ILE A 77 -3.28 19.31 -6.03
N THR A 78 -3.16 18.43 -7.03
CA THR A 78 -2.56 18.77 -8.33
C THR A 78 -3.49 19.57 -9.24
N GLU A 79 -4.77 19.23 -9.28
CA GLU A 79 -5.75 19.88 -10.16
C GLU A 79 -6.18 21.25 -9.64
N ASN A 80 -5.82 21.59 -8.40
CA ASN A 80 -6.20 22.85 -7.75
C ASN A 80 -7.72 23.06 -7.77
N ASN A 81 -8.48 21.95 -7.74
CA ASN A 81 -9.93 21.97 -7.77
C ASN A 81 -10.45 22.63 -6.49
N SER A 82 -11.23 23.70 -6.64
CA SER A 82 -11.95 24.38 -5.56
C SER A 82 -13.01 23.50 -4.87
N VAL A 83 -13.23 22.29 -5.39
CA VAL A 83 -14.21 21.31 -4.91
C VAL A 83 -13.79 20.67 -3.58
N PHE A 84 -12.48 20.48 -3.36
CA PHE A 84 -11.97 19.92 -2.11
C PHE A 84 -11.53 21.04 -1.17
N SER A 85 -12.27 21.27 -0.10
CA SER A 85 -11.83 22.20 0.93
C SER A 85 -10.57 21.65 1.61
N VAL A 86 -9.67 22.54 2.06
CA VAL A 86 -8.48 22.16 2.83
C VAL A 86 -8.84 21.26 4.02
N LYS A 87 -10.02 21.49 4.62
CA LYS A 87 -10.55 20.68 5.73
C LYS A 87 -10.87 19.25 5.31
N GLU A 88 -11.44 19.04 4.12
CA GLU A 88 -11.71 17.69 3.60
C GLU A 88 -10.43 16.96 3.22
N ALA A 89 -9.45 17.66 2.65
CA ALA A 89 -8.14 17.09 2.34
C ALA A 89 -7.42 16.61 3.62
N ILE A 90 -7.43 17.42 4.68
CA ILE A 90 -6.85 17.02 5.98
C ILE A 90 -7.58 15.82 6.58
N LYS A 91 -8.93 15.83 6.56
CA LYS A 91 -9.72 14.68 7.05
C LYS A 91 -9.41 13.40 6.28
N LEU A 92 -9.21 13.50 4.97
CA LEU A 92 -8.88 12.35 4.15
C LEU A 92 -7.47 11.83 4.49
N ALA A 93 -6.49 12.71 4.63
CA ALA A 93 -5.15 12.34 5.09
C ALA A 93 -5.16 11.69 6.49
N GLU A 94 -5.92 12.25 7.44
CA GLU A 94 -6.10 11.64 8.76
C GLU A 94 -6.76 10.26 8.70
N TRP A 95 -7.71 10.07 7.78
CA TRP A 95 -8.32 8.76 7.56
C TRP A 95 -7.30 7.77 7.02
N ILE A 96 -6.52 8.14 5.99
CA ILE A 96 -5.44 7.30 5.43
C ILE A 96 -4.48 6.86 6.53
N CYS A 97 -3.92 7.79 7.31
CA CYS A 97 -2.97 7.45 8.38
C CYS A 97 -3.58 6.57 9.48
N LYS A 98 -4.88 6.70 9.77
CA LYS A 98 -5.55 5.84 10.75
C LYS A 98 -5.79 4.43 10.19
N THR A 99 -6.15 4.35 8.92
CA THR A 99 -6.36 3.09 8.21
C THR A 99 -5.07 2.28 8.14
N ASP A 100 -3.93 2.93 7.91
CA ASP A 100 -2.60 2.32 7.95
C ASP A 100 -2.34 1.59 9.29
N THR A 101 -2.63 2.26 10.41
CA THR A 101 -2.53 1.63 11.75
C THR A 101 -3.47 0.42 11.92
N GLN A 102 -4.61 0.40 11.21
CA GLN A 102 -5.51 -0.76 11.21
C GLN A 102 -4.92 -1.91 10.40
N VAL A 103 -4.30 -1.62 9.25
CA VAL A 103 -3.57 -2.61 8.44
C VAL A 103 -2.48 -3.27 9.27
N ASP A 104 -1.65 -2.50 9.99
CA ASP A 104 -0.61 -3.02 10.89
C ASP A 104 -1.19 -4.00 11.93
N SER A 105 -2.27 -3.58 12.55
CA SER A 105 -2.94 -4.35 13.60
C SER A 105 -3.47 -5.67 13.04
N LEU A 106 -4.07 -5.65 11.85
CA LEU A 106 -4.58 -6.84 11.16
C LEU A 106 -3.43 -7.75 10.72
N TYR A 107 -2.37 -7.20 10.11
CA TYR A 107 -1.16 -7.94 9.74
C TYR A 107 -0.60 -8.70 10.94
N HIS A 108 -0.40 -8.02 12.08
CA HIS A 108 0.12 -8.65 13.29
C HIS A 108 -0.81 -9.72 13.85
N ALA A 109 -2.13 -9.51 13.81
CA ALA A 109 -3.12 -10.50 14.23
C ALA A 109 -3.07 -11.75 13.33
N PHE A 110 -3.05 -11.59 12.01
CA PHE A 110 -2.96 -12.69 11.05
C PHE A 110 -1.63 -13.44 11.18
N LYS A 111 -0.50 -12.72 11.26
CA LYS A 111 0.81 -13.32 11.48
C LYS A 111 0.82 -14.18 12.73
N ARG A 112 0.28 -13.69 13.85
CA ARG A 112 0.19 -14.45 15.11
C ARG A 112 -0.66 -15.71 14.97
N ASN A 113 -1.81 -15.61 14.28
CA ASN A 113 -2.71 -16.73 14.02
C ASN A 113 -2.06 -17.80 13.13
N LEU A 114 -1.35 -17.38 12.09
CA LEU A 114 -0.61 -18.27 11.20
C LEU A 114 0.53 -18.98 11.93
N MET A 115 1.32 -18.23 12.70
CA MET A 115 2.43 -18.80 13.48
C MET A 115 1.95 -19.84 14.50
N SER A 116 0.79 -19.65 15.14
CA SER A 116 0.28 -20.63 16.11
C SER A 116 -0.18 -21.96 15.49
N LYS A 117 -0.44 -21.98 14.18
CA LYS A 117 -0.84 -23.18 13.41
C LYS A 117 0.33 -23.89 12.72
N THR A 118 1.55 -23.44 12.99
CA THR A 118 2.75 -23.93 12.30
C THR A 118 3.14 -25.33 12.77
N ASN A 119 3.32 -26.23 11.81
CA ASN A 119 3.88 -27.56 11.98
C ASN A 119 4.88 -27.87 10.85
N LYS A 120 5.50 -29.05 10.88
CA LYS A 120 6.53 -29.42 9.89
C LYS A 120 6.00 -29.52 8.46
N ASP A 121 4.73 -29.86 8.30
CA ASP A 121 4.13 -30.16 6.99
C ASP A 121 3.63 -28.88 6.28
N ASN A 122 3.26 -27.86 7.04
CA ASN A 122 2.72 -26.59 6.51
C ASN A 122 3.66 -25.38 6.66
N PHE A 123 4.85 -25.56 7.25
CA PHE A 123 5.79 -24.47 7.53
C PHE A 123 6.03 -23.55 6.32
N ARG A 124 6.36 -24.13 5.16
CA ARG A 124 6.66 -23.35 3.94
C ARG A 124 5.45 -22.56 3.43
N SER A 125 4.26 -23.18 3.48
CA SER A 125 3.00 -22.53 3.10
C SER A 125 2.69 -21.36 4.03
N ILE A 126 2.86 -21.53 5.34
CA ILE A 126 2.66 -20.47 6.33
C ILE A 126 3.66 -19.32 6.12
N MET A 127 4.95 -19.62 5.91
CA MET A 127 5.94 -18.57 5.68
C MET A 127 5.64 -17.76 4.43
N ALA A 128 5.28 -18.41 3.32
CA ALA A 128 4.92 -17.71 2.08
C ALA A 128 3.68 -16.81 2.26
N ASN A 129 2.67 -17.26 3.00
CA ASN A 129 1.51 -16.42 3.36
C ASN A 129 1.92 -15.22 4.23
N ILE A 130 2.77 -15.41 5.23
CA ILE A 130 3.26 -14.31 6.08
C ILE A 130 4.06 -13.30 5.25
N GLU A 131 4.82 -13.77 4.26
CA GLU A 131 5.58 -12.91 3.36
C GLU A 131 4.67 -12.09 2.45
N ILE A 132 3.63 -12.69 1.89
CA ILE A 132 2.58 -11.97 1.14
C ILE A 132 1.95 -10.89 2.01
N LEU A 133 1.52 -11.24 3.22
CA LEU A 133 0.91 -10.29 4.16
C LEU A 133 1.88 -9.17 4.57
N SER A 134 3.17 -9.47 4.69
CA SER A 134 4.19 -8.46 5.00
C SER A 134 4.43 -7.52 3.83
N ASN A 135 4.36 -7.99 2.59
CA ASN A 135 4.48 -7.12 1.42
C ASN A 135 3.24 -6.24 1.26
N LEU A 136 2.06 -6.73 1.66
CA LEU A 136 0.82 -5.94 1.68
C LEU A 136 0.82 -4.84 2.77
N GLU A 137 1.39 -5.14 3.93
CA GLU A 137 1.58 -4.13 4.99
C GLU A 137 2.59 -3.05 4.54
N LYS A 138 3.76 -3.42 4.01
CA LYS A 138 4.70 -2.45 3.43
C LYS A 138 4.13 -1.67 2.24
N PHE A 139 3.23 -2.27 1.46
CA PHE A 139 2.51 -1.56 0.41
C PHE A 139 1.63 -0.47 1.03
N SER A 140 0.99 -0.77 2.15
CA SER A 140 0.13 0.16 2.89
C SER A 140 0.94 1.31 3.52
N ASP A 141 2.12 1.03 4.08
CA ASP A 141 3.06 2.04 4.63
C ASP A 141 3.44 3.13 3.61
N LEU A 142 3.39 2.80 2.32
CA LEU A 142 3.77 3.68 1.22
C LEU A 142 2.65 4.64 0.78
N THR A 143 1.46 4.52 1.38
CA THR A 143 0.22 5.18 0.96
C THR A 143 -0.03 6.47 1.73
#